data_AF-A0A7J2U8E8-F1
#
_entry.id   AF-A0A7J2U8E8-F1
#
_cell.length_a   1.000
_cell.length_b   1.000
_cell.length_c   1.000
_cell.angle_alpha   90.00
_cell.angle_beta   90.00
_cell.angle_gamma   90.00
#
_symmetry.space_group_name_H-M   'P 1'
#
loop_
_entity.id
_entity.type
_entity.pdbx_description
1 polymer ?
#
loop_
_entity_poly.entity_id
_entity_poly.type
_entity_poly.pdbx_seq_one_letter_code
_entity_poly.pdbx_strand_id
1 'polypeptide(L)'
;GISVKPGDIGRLKFNFTWIPFPDAWIAIPGSLPIDPENRVFIVAEKQTRKYYAFNLDNGKLLWGPQDYEEPDFNSYSIIYFGPWGQSVCAYGKLFTGGYGGEINAYDIKTGKHLWSYKVPDPYNEFTWGNWPTPIYLVTDGKIYIAHQEHSGNPPLPRGAPFVCLDAETGEEIFRVEGLLRSTRWGGQPIIADSTILWFDSYTNMIFAIGKGPTKTTVEAPSIGVSVGSEVVIRGTVMDVSPGTRDPRIALRFPDGVPAVADECMGDWMLYVYKQFPRPANVKGVWVKLDAVNVYTGEYVEIGGTHTDPYSGMFTVSWQPPKEGLWWIIASFPGSKGYWPSYAQTSIAVTPPTPITIPTPASPEQVSTVQATVEALQPMITALTVLVIITLIVGIYSIYDHRKLRKT
;
A
#
# COMPACT_ATOMS: atom_id res chain seq x y z
N GLY A 1 4.05 16.47 -43.42
CA GLY A 1 2.78 16.30 -42.69
C GLY A 1 1.66 15.95 -43.65
N ILE A 2 0.76 15.05 -43.25
CA ILE A 2 -0.38 14.59 -44.06
C ILE A 2 -1.68 15.03 -43.36
N SER A 3 -2.68 15.43 -44.14
CA SER A 3 -4.01 15.78 -43.63
C SER A 3 -4.77 14.52 -43.23
N VAL A 4 -5.41 14.56 -42.06
CA VAL A 4 -6.30 13.52 -41.53
C VAL A 4 -7.76 13.99 -41.44
N LYS A 5 -8.05 15.19 -41.97
CA LYS A 5 -9.41 15.75 -41.95
C LYS A 5 -10.32 14.97 -42.91
N PRO A 6 -11.54 14.59 -42.50
CA PRO A 6 -12.51 13.99 -43.40
C PRO A 6 -12.68 14.85 -44.68
N GLY A 7 -12.61 14.21 -45.85
CA GLY A 7 -12.68 14.89 -47.16
C GLY A 7 -11.36 15.44 -47.71
N ASP A 8 -10.28 15.44 -46.91
CA ASP A 8 -8.93 15.87 -47.31
C ASP A 8 -7.84 14.88 -46.86
N ILE A 9 -8.26 13.67 -46.44
CA ILE A 9 -7.37 12.62 -45.93
C ILE A 9 -6.30 12.28 -46.97
N GLY A 10 -5.04 12.23 -46.56
CA GLY A 10 -3.93 11.86 -47.43
C GLY A 10 -3.29 13.04 -48.18
N ARG A 11 -3.89 14.24 -48.15
CA ARG A 11 -3.28 15.41 -48.78
C ARG A 11 -2.01 15.83 -48.05
N LEU A 12 -0.95 16.07 -48.82
CA LEU A 12 0.30 16.62 -48.29
C LEU A 12 0.07 18.07 -47.81
N LYS A 13 0.29 18.32 -46.51
CA LYS A 13 0.23 19.67 -45.91
C LYS A 13 1.55 20.41 -46.02
N PHE A 14 2.65 19.72 -45.76
CA PHE A 14 4.00 20.27 -45.82
C PHE A 14 5.02 19.17 -46.06
N ASN A 15 6.10 19.51 -46.76
CA ASN A 15 7.28 18.68 -46.98
C ASN A 15 8.49 19.60 -47.00
N PHE A 16 9.36 19.49 -46.00
CA PHE A 16 10.59 20.27 -45.91
C PHE A 16 11.69 19.37 -45.37
N THR A 17 12.92 19.71 -45.71
CA THR A 17 14.12 19.07 -45.15
C THR A 17 14.66 19.95 -44.04
N TRP A 18 14.91 19.35 -42.88
CA TRP A 18 15.56 20.02 -41.76
C TRP A 18 16.74 19.18 -41.29
N ILE A 19 17.91 19.82 -41.21
CA ILE A 19 19.18 19.22 -40.82
C ILE A 19 19.79 20.18 -39.79
N PRO A 20 19.77 19.85 -38.48
CA PRO A 20 20.28 20.77 -37.47
C PRO A 20 21.79 20.97 -37.57
N PHE A 21 22.54 19.95 -38.02
CA PHE A 21 23.98 20.01 -38.34
C PHE A 21 24.40 18.74 -39.11
N PRO A 22 25.61 18.71 -39.71
CA PRO A 22 26.12 17.55 -40.45
C PRO A 22 26.23 16.30 -39.55
N ASP A 23 25.85 15.13 -40.06
CA ASP A 23 25.89 13.83 -39.36
C ASP A 23 24.96 13.67 -38.14
N ALA A 24 23.99 14.57 -37.97
CA ALA A 24 22.98 14.47 -36.92
C ALA A 24 22.12 13.20 -37.09
N TRP A 25 22.02 12.38 -36.03
CA TRP A 25 21.06 11.29 -36.02
C TRP A 25 19.76 11.76 -35.38
N ILE A 26 18.80 12.04 -36.27
CA ILE A 26 17.48 12.55 -35.93
C ILE A 26 16.48 11.41 -35.72
N ALA A 27 15.69 11.51 -34.66
CA ALA A 27 14.65 10.55 -34.33
C ALA A 27 13.39 11.21 -33.76
N ILE A 28 12.33 10.41 -33.74
CA ILE A 28 11.09 10.68 -33.03
C ILE A 28 11.22 10.01 -31.64
N PRO A 29 11.37 10.77 -30.54
CA PRO A 29 12.01 10.28 -29.31
C PRO A 29 11.15 9.43 -28.36
N GLY A 30 10.00 8.90 -28.79
CA GLY A 30 9.18 8.10 -27.89
C GLY A 30 7.82 7.70 -28.43
N SER A 31 6.98 7.18 -27.53
CA SER A 31 5.64 6.64 -27.84
C SER A 31 4.62 7.72 -28.21
N LEU A 32 4.70 8.89 -27.56
CA LEU A 32 3.77 9.99 -27.77
C LEU A 32 4.51 11.34 -27.86
N PRO A 33 5.40 11.54 -28.85
CA PRO A 33 6.16 12.78 -29.01
C PRO A 33 5.35 13.81 -29.83
N ILE A 34 4.04 13.82 -29.65
CA ILE A 34 3.10 14.67 -30.38
C ILE A 34 2.06 15.17 -29.38
N ASP A 35 1.86 16.48 -29.34
CA ASP A 35 0.77 17.12 -28.62
C ASP A 35 -0.27 17.64 -29.64
N PRO A 36 -1.36 16.91 -29.86
CA PRO A 36 -2.37 17.31 -30.84
C PRO A 36 -3.14 18.55 -30.42
N GLU A 37 -3.27 18.83 -29.11
CA GLU A 37 -3.99 19.99 -28.57
C GLU A 37 -3.18 21.28 -28.77
N ASN A 38 -1.90 21.25 -28.42
CA ASN A 38 -0.99 22.38 -28.62
C ASN A 38 -0.40 22.46 -30.03
N ARG A 39 -0.76 21.52 -30.92
CA ARG A 39 -0.31 21.45 -32.32
C ARG A 39 1.22 21.34 -32.44
N VAL A 40 1.86 20.52 -31.61
CA VAL A 40 3.32 20.34 -31.58
C VAL A 40 3.70 18.90 -31.87
N PHE A 41 4.80 18.67 -32.59
CA PHE A 41 5.51 17.38 -32.59
C PHE A 41 6.98 17.58 -32.25
N ILE A 42 7.56 16.59 -31.60
CA ILE A 42 8.92 16.63 -31.07
C ILE A 42 9.83 15.75 -31.90
N VAL A 43 11.01 16.28 -32.17
CA VAL A 43 12.13 15.62 -32.82
C VAL A 43 13.32 15.73 -31.89
N ALA A 44 14.13 14.69 -31.81
CA ALA A 44 15.33 14.71 -30.99
C ALA A 44 16.55 14.25 -31.78
N GLU A 45 17.69 14.68 -31.30
CA GLU A 45 18.99 14.39 -31.88
C GLU A 45 19.84 13.64 -30.86
N LYS A 46 20.30 12.44 -31.23
CA LYS A 46 20.84 11.46 -30.28
C LYS A 46 22.19 11.86 -29.69
N GLN A 47 23.10 12.37 -30.52
CA GLN A 47 24.49 12.59 -30.14
C GLN A 47 24.61 13.67 -29.07
N THR A 48 23.81 14.74 -29.19
CA THR A 48 23.77 15.84 -28.22
C THR A 48 22.62 15.74 -27.21
N ARG A 49 21.67 14.81 -27.42
CA ARG A 49 20.45 14.63 -26.61
C ARG A 49 19.53 15.86 -26.61
N LYS A 50 19.58 16.67 -27.66
CA LYS A 50 18.77 17.88 -27.78
C LYS A 50 17.43 17.58 -28.45
N TYR A 51 16.39 18.24 -27.93
CA TYR A 51 15.02 18.17 -28.41
C TYR A 51 14.65 19.46 -29.15
N TYR A 52 13.74 19.31 -30.11
CA TYR A 52 13.25 20.35 -30.99
C TYR A 52 11.75 20.17 -31.18
N ALA A 53 11.00 21.27 -31.12
CA ALA A 53 9.57 21.25 -31.40
C ALA A 53 9.25 21.88 -32.73
N PHE A 54 8.30 21.27 -33.42
CA PHE A 54 7.78 21.76 -34.69
C PHE A 54 6.28 21.90 -34.62
N ASN A 55 5.78 22.90 -35.34
CA ASN A 55 4.36 23.11 -35.50
C ASN A 55 3.76 22.00 -36.38
N LEU A 56 2.75 21.31 -35.86
CA LEU A 56 2.11 20.17 -36.50
C LEU A 56 1.24 20.56 -37.72
N ASP A 57 0.92 21.84 -37.89
CA ASP A 57 0.14 22.33 -39.03
C ASP A 57 0.97 22.68 -40.25
N ASN A 58 2.12 23.31 -40.04
CA ASN A 58 2.93 23.87 -41.13
C ASN A 58 4.38 23.40 -41.14
N GLY A 59 4.83 22.64 -40.12
CA GLY A 59 6.17 22.09 -40.06
C GLY A 59 7.25 23.09 -39.64
N LYS A 60 6.90 24.33 -39.28
CA LYS A 60 7.90 25.32 -38.84
C LYS A 60 8.48 24.94 -37.48
N LEU A 61 9.78 25.12 -37.31
CA LEU A 61 10.44 25.02 -36.00
C LEU A 61 9.83 26.07 -35.05
N LEU A 62 9.48 25.64 -33.84
CA LEU A 62 8.96 26.48 -32.77
C LEU A 62 10.07 26.85 -31.79
N TRP A 63 10.79 25.83 -31.32
CA TRP A 63 11.93 25.98 -30.41
C TRP A 63 12.88 24.80 -30.58
N GLY A 64 14.11 24.99 -30.11
CA GLY A 64 15.17 24.00 -30.15
C GLY A 64 16.51 24.62 -30.59
N PRO A 65 17.65 24.09 -30.14
CA PRO A 65 17.76 23.02 -29.14
C PRO A 65 17.23 23.46 -27.78
N GLN A 66 16.69 22.52 -26.98
CA GLN A 66 16.34 22.82 -25.58
C GLN A 66 17.62 23.09 -24.75
N ASP A 67 17.53 24.01 -23.78
CA ASP A 67 18.72 24.54 -23.09
C ASP A 67 19.26 23.63 -21.98
N TYR A 68 18.42 22.80 -21.36
CA TYR A 68 18.84 21.87 -20.30
C TYR A 68 19.76 20.78 -20.86
N GLU A 69 20.62 20.22 -20.03
CA GLU A 69 21.48 19.11 -20.42
C GLU A 69 20.86 17.79 -19.96
N GLU A 70 20.48 16.96 -20.93
CA GLU A 70 19.92 15.64 -20.67
C GLU A 70 21.04 14.67 -20.26
N PRO A 71 20.77 13.74 -19.31
CA PRO A 71 21.74 12.74 -18.91
C PRO A 71 22.35 11.99 -20.10
N ASP A 72 23.66 11.72 -20.05
CA ASP A 72 24.40 11.13 -21.18
C ASP A 72 23.80 9.80 -21.68
N PHE A 73 23.30 8.97 -20.77
CA PHE A 73 22.67 7.69 -21.10
C PHE A 73 21.28 7.83 -21.74
N ASN A 74 20.66 9.02 -21.72
CA ASN A 74 19.44 9.28 -22.51
C ASN A 74 19.71 9.25 -24.02
N SER A 75 20.97 9.26 -24.48
CA SER A 75 21.32 8.96 -25.88
C SER A 75 20.90 7.55 -26.32
N TYR A 76 20.93 6.56 -25.42
CA TYR A 76 20.36 5.23 -25.69
C TYR A 76 18.84 5.29 -25.78
N SER A 77 18.25 6.30 -25.14
CA SER A 77 16.81 6.42 -24.99
C SER A 77 16.12 7.02 -26.24
N ILE A 78 16.73 8.04 -26.83
CA ILE A 78 16.16 8.83 -27.93
C ILE A 78 15.85 8.03 -29.21
N ILE A 79 16.56 6.92 -29.49
CA ILE A 79 16.44 6.21 -30.78
C ILE A 79 16.05 4.75 -30.64
N TYR A 80 16.60 4.07 -29.64
CA TYR A 80 16.47 2.62 -29.56
C TYR A 80 15.06 2.15 -29.15
N PHE A 81 14.20 3.09 -28.72
CA PHE A 81 12.94 2.80 -28.04
C PHE A 81 11.71 3.47 -28.67
N GLY A 82 11.71 3.68 -30.00
CA GLY A 82 10.63 4.31 -30.81
C GLY A 82 9.21 4.24 -30.22
N PRO A 83 8.35 3.25 -30.52
CA PRO A 83 6.98 3.20 -29.99
C PRO A 83 6.87 2.93 -28.48
N TRP A 84 7.99 2.91 -27.74
CA TRP A 84 8.09 2.39 -26.38
C TRP A 84 8.65 3.37 -25.33
N GLY A 85 8.47 4.66 -25.58
CA GLY A 85 8.21 5.65 -24.53
C GLY A 85 9.41 6.03 -23.67
N GLN A 86 10.23 6.96 -24.18
CA GLN A 86 11.19 7.71 -23.35
C GLN A 86 11.03 9.22 -23.52
N SER A 87 10.02 9.62 -24.28
CA SER A 87 9.48 10.96 -24.31
C SER A 87 7.97 10.90 -24.52
N VAL A 88 7.24 11.69 -23.74
CA VAL A 88 5.78 11.74 -23.76
C VAL A 88 5.34 13.20 -23.71
N CYS A 89 4.51 13.61 -24.66
CA CYS A 89 3.82 14.89 -24.61
C CYS A 89 2.47 14.70 -23.94
N ALA A 90 2.23 15.42 -22.85
CA ALA A 90 0.95 15.43 -22.13
C ALA A 90 0.84 16.69 -21.28
N TYR A 91 -0.39 17.15 -21.00
CA TYR A 91 -0.66 18.28 -20.11
C TYR A 91 0.10 19.58 -20.50
N GLY A 92 0.29 19.81 -21.80
CA GLY A 92 1.06 20.95 -22.30
C GLY A 92 2.56 20.89 -21.99
N LYS A 93 3.08 19.71 -21.67
CA LYS A 93 4.49 19.46 -21.34
C LYS A 93 5.09 18.37 -22.21
N LEU A 94 6.39 18.45 -22.44
CA LEU A 94 7.22 17.32 -22.88
C LEU A 94 7.88 16.73 -21.64
N PHE A 95 7.62 15.46 -21.36
CA PHE A 95 8.36 14.67 -20.38
C PHE A 95 9.39 13.82 -21.09
N THR A 96 10.63 13.82 -20.60
CA THR A 96 11.72 12.97 -21.08
C THR A 96 12.20 12.06 -19.96
N GLY A 97 12.71 10.88 -20.30
CA GLY A 97 13.26 9.93 -19.33
C GLY A 97 14.01 8.80 -20.00
N GLY A 98 14.40 7.78 -19.23
CA GLY A 98 15.08 6.60 -19.77
C GLY A 98 16.33 6.19 -19.00
N TYR A 99 17.38 5.84 -19.73
CA TYR A 99 18.58 5.21 -19.19
C TYR A 99 19.46 6.12 -18.32
N GLY A 100 19.22 7.43 -18.34
CA GLY A 100 19.88 8.40 -17.48
C GLY A 100 19.40 8.41 -16.03
N GLY A 101 18.27 7.78 -15.73
CA GLY A 101 17.67 7.78 -14.39
C GLY A 101 17.24 9.15 -13.90
N GLU A 102 16.79 9.99 -14.83
CA GLU A 102 16.23 11.31 -14.55
C GLU A 102 15.04 11.55 -15.47
N ILE A 103 13.95 12.08 -14.89
CA ILE A 103 12.76 12.52 -15.61
C ILE A 103 12.79 14.04 -15.67
N ASN A 104 12.70 14.61 -16.87
CA ASN A 104 12.67 16.06 -17.05
C ASN A 104 11.32 16.49 -17.65
N ALA A 105 10.86 17.68 -17.29
CA ALA A 105 9.68 18.30 -17.88
C ALA A 105 10.02 19.64 -18.53
N TYR A 106 9.45 19.86 -19.70
CA TYR A 106 9.60 21.08 -20.47
C TYR A 106 8.23 21.62 -20.88
N ASP A 107 8.07 22.94 -20.91
CA ASP A 107 6.90 23.56 -21.51
C ASP A 107 6.86 23.25 -23.02
N ILE A 108 5.75 22.70 -23.51
CA ILE A 108 5.67 22.18 -24.88
C ILE A 108 5.78 23.27 -25.96
N LYS A 109 5.44 24.52 -25.63
CA LYS A 109 5.41 25.64 -26.59
C LYS A 109 6.71 26.41 -26.65
N THR A 110 7.51 26.38 -25.60
CA THR A 110 8.72 27.19 -25.47
C THR A 110 10.00 26.36 -25.34
N GLY A 111 9.90 25.09 -24.94
CA GLY A 111 11.07 24.24 -24.66
C GLY A 111 11.76 24.59 -23.34
N LYS A 112 11.18 25.50 -22.54
CA LYS A 112 11.72 25.89 -21.24
C LYS A 112 11.63 24.73 -20.27
N HIS A 113 12.73 24.39 -19.63
CA HIS A 113 12.79 23.43 -18.53
C HIS A 113 11.94 23.91 -17.34
N LEU A 114 11.17 22.99 -16.76
CA LEU A 114 10.25 23.26 -15.66
C LEU A 114 10.72 22.58 -14.37
N TRP A 115 11.03 21.29 -14.42
CA TRP A 115 11.49 20.52 -13.28
C TRP A 115 12.24 19.26 -13.72
N SER A 116 12.99 18.67 -12.78
CA SER A 116 13.68 17.39 -12.92
C SER A 116 13.46 16.52 -11.68
N TYR A 117 13.30 15.22 -11.90
CA TYR A 117 13.30 14.19 -10.87
C TYR A 117 14.41 13.19 -11.14
N LYS A 118 15.45 13.19 -10.31
CA LYS A 118 16.53 12.20 -10.36
C LYS A 118 16.15 11.02 -9.49
N VAL A 119 16.12 9.82 -10.06
CA VAL A 119 15.72 8.60 -9.38
C VAL A 119 16.81 8.21 -8.37
N PRO A 120 16.53 8.24 -7.04
CA PRO A 120 17.54 7.80 -6.08
C PRO A 120 17.92 6.33 -6.28
N ASP A 121 19.23 6.06 -6.31
CA ASP A 121 19.82 4.71 -6.30
C ASP A 121 20.61 4.49 -4.99
N PRO A 122 19.97 4.02 -3.92
CA PRO A 122 20.67 3.82 -2.65
C PRO A 122 21.68 2.67 -2.68
N TYR A 123 21.56 1.75 -3.63
CA TYR A 123 22.41 0.54 -3.69
C TYR A 123 23.56 0.68 -4.70
N ASN A 124 23.45 1.59 -5.66
CA ASN A 124 24.45 1.82 -6.73
C ASN A 124 24.84 0.51 -7.43
N GLU A 125 23.85 -0.36 -7.68
CA GLU A 125 24.09 -1.67 -8.31
C GLU A 125 24.22 -1.55 -9.84
N PHE A 126 23.97 -0.37 -10.40
CA PHE A 126 24.27 0.00 -11.78
C PHE A 126 25.61 0.74 -11.87
N THR A 127 26.64 0.06 -12.39
CA THR A 127 28.03 0.55 -12.44
C THR A 127 28.28 1.64 -13.48
N TRP A 128 27.26 2.00 -14.25
CA TRP A 128 27.36 2.95 -15.36
C TRP A 128 26.33 4.08 -15.28
N GLY A 129 25.61 4.26 -14.17
CA GLY A 129 24.73 5.41 -13.99
C GLY A 129 23.62 5.18 -12.97
N ASN A 130 22.64 6.06 -12.97
CA ASN A 130 21.41 5.89 -12.19
C ASN A 130 20.51 4.80 -12.79
N TRP A 131 19.48 4.39 -12.04
CA TRP A 131 18.47 3.45 -12.48
C TRP A 131 17.88 3.79 -13.86
N PRO A 132 18.01 2.92 -14.87
CA PRO A 132 17.30 3.09 -16.14
C PRO A 132 15.79 3.08 -15.93
N THR A 133 15.14 4.25 -16.00
CA THR A 133 13.74 4.45 -15.62
C THR A 133 12.99 5.20 -16.71
N PRO A 134 12.55 4.50 -17.76
CA PRO A 134 11.69 5.11 -18.77
C PRO A 134 10.30 5.44 -18.20
N ILE A 135 9.58 6.27 -18.95
CA ILE A 135 8.20 6.65 -18.67
C ILE A 135 7.27 5.59 -19.24
N TYR A 136 6.48 4.95 -18.38
CA TYR A 136 5.59 3.86 -18.81
C TYR A 136 4.14 4.30 -18.98
N LEU A 137 3.63 5.10 -18.04
CA LEU A 137 2.25 5.61 -18.10
C LEU A 137 2.23 7.09 -17.74
N VAL A 138 1.42 7.86 -18.46
CA VAL A 138 1.10 9.24 -18.12
C VAL A 138 -0.41 9.39 -18.20
N THR A 139 -1.05 9.61 -17.05
CA THR A 139 -2.52 9.66 -16.94
C THR A 139 -2.95 10.33 -15.63
N ASP A 140 -4.12 10.97 -15.62
CA ASP A 140 -4.71 11.61 -14.43
C ASP A 140 -3.74 12.54 -13.65
N GLY A 141 -2.97 13.34 -14.39
CA GLY A 141 -1.96 14.24 -13.81
C GLY A 141 -0.77 13.54 -13.17
N LYS A 142 -0.53 12.25 -13.48
CA LYS A 142 0.53 11.42 -12.89
C LYS A 142 1.44 10.80 -13.93
N ILE A 143 2.67 10.53 -13.55
CA ILE A 143 3.68 9.84 -14.35
C ILE A 143 4.14 8.60 -13.58
N TYR A 144 4.03 7.43 -14.19
CA TYR A 144 4.52 6.18 -13.61
C TYR A 144 5.80 5.77 -14.31
N ILE A 145 6.85 5.60 -13.52
CA ILE A 145 8.16 5.14 -13.97
C ILE A 145 8.54 3.89 -13.19
N ALA A 146 9.27 3.00 -13.83
CA ALA A 146 9.86 1.85 -13.18
C ALA A 146 11.20 1.54 -13.82
N HIS A 147 12.06 0.83 -13.09
CA HIS A 147 13.29 0.35 -13.70
C HIS A 147 13.00 -0.56 -14.91
N GLN A 148 13.72 -0.33 -16.01
CA GLN A 148 13.71 -1.16 -17.20
C GLN A 148 15.09 -1.68 -17.54
N GLU A 149 15.23 -2.99 -17.55
CA GLU A 149 16.42 -3.64 -18.11
C GLU A 149 16.20 -4.05 -19.57
N HIS A 150 17.21 -3.84 -20.43
CA HIS A 150 17.19 -4.32 -21.81
C HIS A 150 17.51 -5.82 -21.87
N SER A 151 18.54 -6.27 -21.17
CA SER A 151 18.97 -7.68 -21.13
C SER A 151 19.43 -8.03 -19.72
N GLY A 152 18.51 -8.61 -18.93
CA GLY A 152 18.76 -8.86 -17.52
C GLY A 152 19.77 -9.97 -17.28
N ASN A 153 20.92 -9.63 -16.72
CA ASN A 153 21.93 -10.59 -16.31
C ASN A 153 21.76 -10.93 -14.82
N PRO A 154 21.80 -12.22 -14.44
CA PRO A 154 21.88 -12.60 -13.04
C PRO A 154 23.28 -12.29 -12.44
N PRO A 155 23.37 -11.95 -11.14
CA PRO A 155 22.25 -11.70 -10.23
C PRO A 155 21.46 -10.43 -10.61
N LEU A 156 20.15 -10.47 -10.44
CA LEU A 156 19.31 -9.30 -10.73
C LEU A 156 19.59 -8.22 -9.66
N PRO A 157 19.65 -6.93 -10.03
CA PRO A 157 19.83 -5.85 -9.07
C PRO A 157 18.65 -5.82 -8.10
N ARG A 158 18.90 -5.46 -6.86
CA ARG A 158 17.91 -5.34 -5.79
C ARG A 158 17.31 -3.94 -5.79
N GLY A 159 16.08 -3.83 -5.30
CA GLY A 159 15.45 -2.52 -5.10
C GLY A 159 15.22 -1.76 -6.39
N ALA A 160 14.75 -2.44 -7.45
CA ALA A 160 14.26 -1.74 -8.63
C ALA A 160 13.10 -0.80 -8.27
N PRO A 161 13.16 0.49 -8.60
CA PRO A 161 12.12 1.44 -8.22
C PRO A 161 10.86 1.27 -9.06
N PHE A 162 9.70 1.40 -8.39
CA PHE A 162 8.43 1.75 -9.00
C PHE A 162 7.95 3.06 -8.37
N VAL A 163 7.80 4.11 -9.17
CA VAL A 163 7.55 5.47 -8.69
C VAL A 163 6.38 6.08 -9.45
N CYS A 164 5.53 6.78 -8.71
CA CYS A 164 4.50 7.66 -9.25
C CYS A 164 4.86 9.11 -8.91
N LEU A 165 4.95 9.95 -9.93
CA LEU A 165 5.22 11.38 -9.81
C LEU A 165 3.97 12.19 -10.12
N ASP A 166 3.83 13.35 -9.49
CA ASP A 166 2.92 14.39 -9.94
C ASP A 166 3.45 15.00 -11.25
N ALA A 167 2.61 15.06 -12.29
CA ALA A 167 3.03 15.52 -13.62
C ALA A 167 3.23 17.03 -13.70
N GLU A 168 2.67 17.81 -12.77
CA GLU A 168 2.84 19.26 -12.74
C GLU A 168 4.16 19.63 -12.06
N THR A 169 4.46 19.01 -10.91
CA THR A 169 5.57 19.42 -10.04
C THR A 169 6.79 18.51 -10.09
N GLY A 170 6.64 17.25 -10.52
CA GLY A 170 7.67 16.22 -10.44
C GLY A 170 7.86 15.63 -9.03
N GLU A 171 7.00 15.98 -8.07
CA GLU A 171 7.06 15.45 -6.70
C GLU A 171 6.63 13.98 -6.64
N GLU A 172 7.26 13.19 -5.77
CA GLU A 172 6.87 11.80 -5.54
C GLU A 172 5.52 11.72 -4.83
N ILE A 173 4.54 11.06 -5.47
CA ILE A 173 3.27 10.69 -4.85
C ILE A 173 3.45 9.43 -4.02
N PHE A 174 4.14 8.44 -4.59
CA PHE A 174 4.61 7.25 -3.87
C PHE A 174 5.79 6.60 -4.62
N ARG A 175 6.59 5.84 -3.87
CA ARG A 175 7.69 5.01 -4.36
C ARG A 175 7.69 3.68 -3.61
N VAL A 176 7.90 2.57 -4.31
CA VAL A 176 8.10 1.25 -3.71
C VAL A 176 9.26 0.53 -4.38
N GLU A 177 10.36 0.37 -3.65
CA GLU A 177 11.53 -0.36 -4.11
C GLU A 177 11.31 -1.86 -4.13
N GLY A 178 11.71 -2.54 -5.20
CA GLY A 178 11.64 -4.00 -5.30
C GLY A 178 10.24 -4.57 -5.59
N LEU A 179 9.20 -3.72 -5.62
CA LEU A 179 7.84 -4.16 -5.92
C LEU A 179 7.73 -4.65 -7.37
N LEU A 180 8.23 -3.85 -8.31
CA LEU A 180 8.23 -4.14 -9.73
C LEU A 180 9.61 -3.95 -10.34
N ARG A 181 10.04 -4.92 -11.15
CA ARG A 181 11.14 -4.75 -12.10
C ARG A 181 10.66 -4.98 -13.51
N SER A 182 10.58 -3.92 -14.30
CA SER A 182 10.20 -4.05 -15.69
C SER A 182 11.38 -4.54 -16.54
N THR A 183 11.06 -5.06 -17.73
CA THR A 183 12.04 -5.43 -18.74
C THR A 183 11.51 -5.05 -20.11
N ARG A 184 12.42 -4.70 -20.99
CA ARG A 184 12.11 -4.30 -22.36
C ARG A 184 11.25 -5.33 -23.10
N TRP A 185 11.47 -6.61 -22.83
CA TRP A 185 10.81 -7.72 -23.51
C TRP A 185 9.53 -8.20 -22.81
N GLY A 186 9.19 -7.61 -21.67
CA GLY A 186 8.06 -8.04 -20.82
C GLY A 186 6.72 -7.41 -21.20
N GLY A 187 6.69 -6.60 -22.27
CA GLY A 187 5.54 -5.80 -22.66
C GLY A 187 5.43 -4.47 -21.90
N GLN A 188 4.44 -3.67 -22.28
CA GLN A 188 4.10 -2.42 -21.60
C GLN A 188 2.99 -2.65 -20.57
N PRO A 189 2.98 -1.90 -19.46
CA PRO A 189 1.84 -1.88 -18.59
C PRO A 189 0.65 -1.23 -19.30
N ILE A 190 -0.54 -1.64 -18.89
CA ILE A 190 -1.79 -1.05 -19.31
C ILE A 190 -2.56 -0.59 -18.08
N ILE A 191 -3.34 0.47 -18.22
CA ILE A 191 -4.22 0.97 -17.16
C ILE A 191 -5.65 1.09 -17.69
N ALA A 192 -6.59 0.56 -16.91
CA ALA A 192 -8.02 0.71 -17.11
C ALA A 192 -8.71 0.69 -15.74
N ASP A 193 -9.81 1.42 -15.58
CA ASP A 193 -10.60 1.47 -14.34
C ASP A 193 -9.73 1.66 -13.08
N SER A 194 -8.77 2.59 -13.17
CA SER A 194 -7.81 2.92 -12.10
C SER A 194 -6.95 1.74 -11.59
N THR A 195 -6.79 0.70 -12.40
CA THR A 195 -5.97 -0.48 -12.12
C THR A 195 -4.90 -0.64 -13.18
N ILE A 196 -3.63 -0.67 -12.75
CA ILE A 196 -2.47 -0.90 -13.61
C ILE A 196 -2.19 -2.40 -13.66
N LEU A 197 -2.06 -2.96 -14.85
CA LEU A 197 -1.53 -4.31 -15.07
C LEU A 197 -0.08 -4.20 -15.52
N TRP A 198 0.84 -4.87 -14.81
CA TRP A 198 2.28 -4.79 -15.09
C TRP A 198 2.99 -6.12 -14.88
N PHE A 199 3.77 -6.55 -15.87
CA PHE A 199 4.72 -7.66 -15.73
C PHE A 199 5.94 -7.32 -14.85
N ASP A 200 6.16 -8.12 -13.81
CA ASP A 200 7.33 -8.06 -12.94
C ASP A 200 8.32 -9.18 -13.25
N SER A 201 9.52 -8.79 -13.70
CA SER A 201 10.59 -9.72 -14.03
C SER A 201 11.33 -10.30 -12.81
N TYR A 202 11.10 -9.82 -11.57
CA TYR A 202 11.63 -10.52 -10.39
C TYR A 202 10.91 -11.84 -10.14
N THR A 203 9.59 -11.86 -10.31
CA THR A 203 8.74 -13.02 -10.00
C THR A 203 8.19 -13.72 -11.25
N ASN A 204 8.37 -13.12 -12.43
CA ASN A 204 7.74 -13.52 -13.69
C ASN A 204 6.21 -13.58 -13.60
N MET A 205 5.60 -12.63 -12.88
CA MET A 205 4.16 -12.50 -12.72
C MET A 205 3.63 -11.20 -13.30
N ILE A 206 2.35 -11.15 -13.63
CA ILE A 206 1.64 -9.90 -13.91
C ILE A 206 0.91 -9.47 -12.64
N PHE A 207 1.18 -8.27 -12.17
CA PHE A 207 0.51 -7.64 -11.03
C PHE A 207 -0.64 -6.74 -11.50
N ALA A 208 -1.73 -6.75 -10.74
CA ALA A 208 -2.77 -5.75 -10.80
C ALA A 208 -2.60 -4.79 -9.61
N ILE A 209 -2.35 -3.51 -9.89
CA ILE A 209 -2.02 -2.49 -8.90
C ILE A 209 -3.09 -1.41 -8.95
N GLY A 210 -3.76 -1.20 -7.83
CA GLY A 210 -4.82 -0.21 -7.70
C GLY A 210 -5.27 -0.11 -6.25
N LYS A 211 -6.32 0.68 -6.03
CA LYS A 211 -6.91 0.87 -4.71
C LYS A 211 -7.66 -0.40 -4.26
N GLY A 212 -7.27 -0.96 -3.11
CA GLY A 212 -7.79 -2.24 -2.62
C GLY A 212 -9.16 -2.13 -1.95
N PRO A 213 -10.12 -3.05 -2.20
CA PRO A 213 -11.36 -3.12 -1.43
C PRO A 213 -11.08 -3.61 0.00
N THR A 214 -11.86 -3.14 0.98
CA THR A 214 -11.77 -3.57 2.37
C THR A 214 -13.08 -4.16 2.87
N LYS A 215 -12.99 -4.95 3.95
CA LYS A 215 -14.14 -5.43 4.70
C LYS A 215 -13.98 -5.09 6.17
N THR A 216 -14.87 -4.23 6.66
CA THR A 216 -15.03 -3.97 8.09
C THR A 216 -15.94 -5.04 8.72
N THR A 217 -15.67 -5.44 9.96
CA THR A 217 -16.59 -6.20 10.82
C THR A 217 -16.78 -5.47 12.14
N VAL A 218 -17.89 -5.72 12.83
CA VAL A 218 -18.12 -5.22 14.18
C VAL A 218 -18.99 -6.18 14.98
N GLU A 219 -18.62 -6.40 16.22
CA GLU A 219 -19.30 -7.22 17.21
C GLU A 219 -19.46 -6.41 18.50
N ALA A 220 -20.60 -6.61 19.14
CA ALA A 220 -20.93 -6.09 20.47
C ALA A 220 -21.57 -7.24 21.28
N PRO A 221 -21.66 -7.12 22.62
CA PRO A 221 -22.35 -8.12 23.43
C PRO A 221 -23.75 -8.42 22.89
N SER A 222 -24.02 -9.70 22.65
CA SER A 222 -25.32 -10.18 22.17
C SER A 222 -26.33 -10.42 23.30
N ILE A 223 -25.99 -9.97 24.52
CA ILE A 223 -26.83 -10.05 25.71
C ILE A 223 -27.27 -8.64 26.11
N GLY A 224 -28.40 -8.55 26.82
CA GLY A 224 -28.84 -7.28 27.40
C GLY A 224 -27.80 -6.75 28.39
N VAL A 225 -27.38 -5.49 28.21
CA VAL A 225 -26.44 -4.80 29.10
C VAL A 225 -27.15 -3.69 29.85
N SER A 226 -26.81 -3.49 31.12
CA SER A 226 -27.41 -2.40 31.90
C SER A 226 -26.87 -1.04 31.45
N VAL A 227 -27.71 -0.01 31.43
CA VAL A 227 -27.28 1.39 31.20
C VAL A 227 -26.08 1.74 32.07
N GLY A 228 -25.09 2.42 31.49
CA GLY A 228 -23.85 2.82 32.17
C GLY A 228 -22.82 1.70 32.38
N SER A 229 -23.13 0.45 32.00
CA SER A 229 -22.12 -0.62 32.00
C SER A 229 -21.10 -0.38 30.90
N GLU A 230 -19.83 -0.66 31.21
CA GLU A 230 -18.78 -0.67 30.19
C GLU A 230 -18.94 -1.91 29.31
N VAL A 231 -19.08 -1.69 28.00
CA VAL A 231 -19.14 -2.74 27.00
C VAL A 231 -17.96 -2.66 26.07
N VAL A 232 -17.49 -3.81 25.61
CA VAL A 232 -16.42 -3.91 24.63
C VAL A 232 -17.03 -4.09 23.25
N ILE A 233 -16.78 -3.13 22.36
CA ILE A 233 -17.05 -3.23 20.93
C ILE A 233 -15.74 -3.58 20.25
N ARG A 234 -15.76 -4.58 19.38
CA ARG A 234 -14.56 -5.02 18.65
C ARG A 234 -14.91 -5.40 17.22
N GLY A 235 -13.91 -5.45 16.36
CA GLY A 235 -14.09 -5.82 14.97
C GLY A 235 -12.77 -5.84 14.23
N THR A 236 -12.83 -5.95 12.91
CA THR A 236 -11.65 -5.95 12.04
C THR A 236 -11.82 -5.01 10.86
N VAL A 237 -10.70 -4.61 10.25
CA VAL A 237 -10.67 -4.09 8.88
C VAL A 237 -9.63 -4.86 8.07
N MET A 238 -10.11 -5.63 7.10
CA MET A 238 -9.29 -6.54 6.30
C MET A 238 -9.21 -6.12 4.84
N ASP A 239 -8.05 -6.31 4.21
CA ASP A 239 -7.87 -6.23 2.76
C ASP A 239 -8.49 -7.46 2.09
N VAL A 240 -9.47 -7.22 1.22
CA VAL A 240 -10.19 -8.27 0.47
C VAL A 240 -9.91 -8.19 -1.03
N SER A 241 -8.80 -7.56 -1.42
CA SER A 241 -8.29 -7.53 -2.79
C SER A 241 -8.22 -8.94 -3.36
N PRO A 242 -8.55 -9.17 -4.65
CA PRO A 242 -8.53 -10.51 -5.24
C PRO A 242 -7.20 -11.26 -5.05
N GLY A 243 -6.08 -10.52 -5.02
CA GLY A 243 -4.74 -11.07 -4.75
C GLY A 243 -4.62 -11.78 -3.40
N THR A 244 -5.35 -11.37 -2.36
CA THR A 244 -5.27 -11.99 -1.02
C THR A 244 -5.84 -13.41 -0.99
N ARG A 245 -6.60 -13.81 -2.02
CA ARG A 245 -7.14 -15.16 -2.19
C ARG A 245 -6.19 -16.13 -2.90
N ASP A 246 -5.05 -15.64 -3.41
CA ASP A 246 -4.02 -16.52 -3.97
C ASP A 246 -3.59 -17.54 -2.89
N PRO A 247 -3.57 -18.85 -3.18
CA PRO A 247 -3.22 -19.87 -2.18
C PRO A 247 -1.87 -19.62 -1.48
N ARG A 248 -0.90 -19.03 -2.19
CA ARG A 248 0.43 -18.72 -1.63
C ARG A 248 0.37 -17.62 -0.56
N ILE A 249 -0.61 -16.73 -0.68
CA ILE A 249 -0.86 -15.64 0.27
C ILE A 249 -1.78 -16.16 1.37
N ALA A 250 -2.91 -16.80 1.04
CA ALA A 250 -3.85 -17.33 2.01
C ALA A 250 -3.21 -18.32 3.01
N LEU A 251 -2.25 -19.15 2.57
CA LEU A 251 -1.49 -20.04 3.46
C LEU A 251 -0.61 -19.30 4.48
N ARG A 252 -0.13 -18.10 4.14
CA ARG A 252 0.69 -17.25 5.03
C ARG A 252 -0.16 -16.37 5.94
N PHE A 253 -1.39 -16.10 5.54
CA PHE A 253 -2.34 -15.23 6.20
C PHE A 253 -3.68 -15.98 6.40
N PRO A 254 -3.73 -17.00 7.28
CA PRO A 254 -4.91 -17.84 7.45
C PRO A 254 -6.15 -17.07 7.90
N ASP A 255 -5.96 -15.97 8.63
CA ASP A 255 -7.04 -15.08 9.08
C ASP A 255 -7.28 -13.89 8.12
N GLY A 256 -6.62 -13.89 6.96
CA GLY A 256 -6.65 -12.81 5.98
C GLY A 256 -5.55 -11.77 6.17
N VAL A 257 -5.48 -10.82 5.24
CA VAL A 257 -4.48 -9.74 5.24
C VAL A 257 -5.10 -8.49 5.86
N PRO A 258 -4.56 -7.97 6.98
CA PRO A 258 -4.99 -6.70 7.55
C PRO A 258 -4.84 -5.51 6.59
N ALA A 259 -5.77 -4.55 6.66
CA ALA A 259 -5.57 -3.24 6.07
C ALA A 259 -4.60 -2.41 6.94
N VAL A 260 -3.68 -1.69 6.28
CA VAL A 260 -2.62 -0.90 6.93
C VAL A 260 -2.67 0.57 6.50
N ALA A 261 -2.08 1.46 7.30
CA ALA A 261 -1.95 2.87 6.96
C ALA A 261 -1.13 3.09 5.68
N ASP A 262 -1.45 4.18 4.94
CA ASP A 262 -0.82 4.47 3.64
C ASP A 262 0.71 4.59 3.71
N GLU A 263 1.24 5.13 4.82
CA GLU A 263 2.69 5.26 5.05
C GLU A 263 3.44 3.92 5.17
N CYS A 264 2.75 2.82 5.47
CA CYS A 264 3.32 1.49 5.56
C CYS A 264 3.05 0.62 4.33
N MET A 265 2.29 1.13 3.35
CA MET A 265 1.75 0.34 2.25
C MET A 265 2.84 -0.35 1.42
N GLY A 266 3.93 0.37 1.09
CA GLY A 266 5.02 -0.18 0.27
C GLY A 266 5.65 -1.43 0.88
N ASP A 267 6.16 -1.30 2.11
CA ASP A 267 6.78 -2.42 2.84
C ASP A 267 5.79 -3.55 3.13
N TRP A 268 4.52 -3.20 3.40
CA TRP A 268 3.46 -4.19 3.60
C TRP A 268 3.20 -5.01 2.32
N MET A 269 3.12 -4.37 1.16
CA MET A 269 2.95 -5.05 -0.13
C MET A 269 4.16 -5.94 -0.47
N LEU A 270 5.39 -5.52 -0.12
CA LEU A 270 6.58 -6.36 -0.27
C LEU A 270 6.50 -7.61 0.62
N TYR A 271 6.06 -7.46 1.87
CA TYR A 271 5.85 -8.60 2.77
C TYR A 271 4.78 -9.56 2.24
N VAL A 272 3.62 -9.04 1.85
CA VAL A 272 2.47 -9.84 1.40
C VAL A 272 2.78 -10.53 0.07
N TYR A 273 3.21 -9.78 -0.95
CA TYR A 273 3.28 -10.25 -2.34
C TYR A 273 4.69 -10.66 -2.81
N LYS A 274 5.75 -10.24 -2.11
CA LYS A 274 7.14 -10.43 -2.55
C LYS A 274 8.01 -11.23 -1.58
N GLN A 275 7.42 -11.79 -0.52
CA GLN A 275 8.10 -12.62 0.49
C GLN A 275 9.25 -11.91 1.23
N PHE A 276 9.22 -10.57 1.32
CA PHE A 276 10.16 -9.84 2.16
C PHE A 276 9.91 -10.14 3.65
N PRO A 277 10.85 -9.81 4.56
CA PRO A 277 10.60 -9.91 6.00
C PRO A 277 9.39 -9.07 6.44
N ARG A 278 8.70 -9.52 7.49
CA ARG A 278 7.60 -8.74 8.08
C ARG A 278 8.13 -7.40 8.62
N PRO A 279 7.59 -6.24 8.21
CA PRO A 279 8.05 -4.95 8.73
C PRO A 279 7.72 -4.83 10.22
N ALA A 280 8.58 -4.17 10.99
CA ALA A 280 8.45 -4.13 12.46
C ALA A 280 7.44 -3.07 12.95
N ASN A 281 7.31 -1.96 12.22
CA ASN A 281 6.59 -0.76 12.66
C ASN A 281 5.40 -0.43 11.73
N VAL A 282 4.64 -1.45 11.34
CA VAL A 282 3.40 -1.25 10.56
C VAL A 282 2.36 -0.56 11.43
N LYS A 283 1.53 0.31 10.86
CA LYS A 283 0.37 0.92 11.54
C LYS A 283 -0.93 0.47 10.88
N GLY A 284 -1.95 0.22 11.69
CA GLY A 284 -3.29 -0.09 11.19
C GLY A 284 -4.04 1.15 10.71
N VAL A 285 -5.25 0.93 10.22
CA VAL A 285 -6.13 2.00 9.71
C VAL A 285 -7.05 2.55 10.80
N TRP A 286 -7.47 3.80 10.65
CA TRP A 286 -8.43 4.42 11.56
C TRP A 286 -9.86 3.94 11.31
N VAL A 287 -10.59 3.60 12.38
CA VAL A 287 -12.01 3.20 12.34
C VAL A 287 -12.81 4.14 13.22
N LYS A 288 -13.88 4.70 12.67
CA LYS A 288 -14.86 5.49 13.41
C LYS A 288 -15.98 4.58 13.91
N LEU A 289 -16.44 4.80 15.14
CA LEU A 289 -17.59 4.13 15.73
C LEU A 289 -18.69 5.15 16.06
N ASP A 290 -19.90 4.81 15.63
CA ASP A 290 -21.11 5.59 15.85
C ASP A 290 -22.21 4.70 16.42
N ALA A 291 -23.11 5.28 17.22
CA ALA A 291 -24.28 4.61 17.75
C ALA A 291 -25.57 5.36 17.41
N VAL A 292 -26.62 4.62 17.05
CA VAL A 292 -27.96 5.17 16.79
C VAL A 292 -28.99 4.40 17.59
N ASN A 293 -29.76 5.09 18.41
CA ASN A 293 -30.87 4.48 19.13
C ASN A 293 -32.02 4.20 18.14
N VAL A 294 -32.39 2.92 18.01
CA VAL A 294 -33.37 2.45 17.03
C VAL A 294 -34.78 2.99 17.31
N TYR A 295 -35.10 3.29 18.57
CA TYR A 295 -36.42 3.75 18.96
C TYR A 295 -36.57 5.27 18.88
N THR A 296 -35.52 6.02 19.23
CA THR A 296 -35.59 7.49 19.31
C THR A 296 -34.92 8.21 18.15
N GLY A 297 -34.08 7.52 17.37
CA GLY A 297 -33.23 8.13 16.34
C GLY A 297 -32.06 8.94 16.91
N GLU A 298 -31.81 8.86 18.22
CA GLU A 298 -30.70 9.57 18.87
C GLU A 298 -29.35 9.06 18.33
N TYR A 299 -28.51 9.97 17.86
CA TYR A 299 -27.17 9.69 17.36
C TYR A 299 -26.11 10.04 18.41
N VAL A 300 -25.14 9.15 18.60
CA VAL A 300 -24.01 9.31 19.50
C VAL A 300 -22.73 8.95 18.76
N GLU A 301 -21.77 9.87 18.72
CA GLU A 301 -20.41 9.58 18.25
C GLU A 301 -19.64 8.90 19.38
N ILE A 302 -19.29 7.61 19.20
CA ILE A 302 -18.50 6.85 20.19
C ILE A 302 -17.03 7.29 20.13
N GLY A 303 -16.56 7.69 18.94
CA GLY A 303 -15.19 8.11 18.67
C GLY A 303 -14.55 7.18 17.64
N GLY A 304 -13.28 6.85 17.82
CA GLY A 304 -12.60 5.92 16.92
C GLY A 304 -11.27 5.42 17.48
N THR A 305 -10.69 4.46 16.79
CA THR A 305 -9.39 3.88 17.14
C THR A 305 -8.67 3.37 15.90
N HIS A 306 -7.36 3.13 16.00
CA HIS A 306 -6.61 2.44 14.96
C HIS A 306 -6.72 0.92 15.12
N THR A 307 -6.74 0.20 14.01
CA THR A 307 -6.60 -1.26 14.04
C THR A 307 -5.19 -1.67 14.46
N ASP A 308 -5.06 -2.85 15.04
CA ASP A 308 -3.80 -3.55 15.09
C ASP A 308 -3.37 -3.93 13.65
N PRO A 309 -2.17 -3.56 13.22
CA PRO A 309 -1.71 -3.77 11.84
C PRO A 309 -1.53 -5.24 11.43
N TYR A 310 -1.43 -6.17 12.40
CA TYR A 310 -1.09 -7.57 12.11
C TYR A 310 -2.30 -8.50 12.16
N SER A 311 -3.35 -8.11 12.88
CA SER A 311 -4.63 -8.82 12.96
C SER A 311 -5.79 -8.07 12.30
N GLY A 312 -5.63 -6.78 12.03
CA GLY A 312 -6.69 -5.90 11.56
C GLY A 312 -7.72 -5.57 12.64
N MET A 313 -7.53 -6.05 13.88
CA MET A 313 -8.49 -5.93 14.97
C MET A 313 -8.53 -4.50 15.54
N PHE A 314 -9.71 -4.01 15.86
CA PHE A 314 -9.90 -2.84 16.73
C PHE A 314 -10.73 -3.21 17.95
N THR A 315 -10.58 -2.45 19.03
CA THR A 315 -11.37 -2.61 20.25
C THR A 315 -11.57 -1.25 20.90
N VAL A 316 -12.82 -0.97 21.29
CA VAL A 316 -13.23 0.28 21.95
C VAL A 316 -14.16 -0.07 23.10
N SER A 317 -13.93 0.54 24.26
CA SER A 317 -14.91 0.48 25.34
C SER A 317 -15.93 1.60 25.18
N TRP A 318 -17.20 1.28 25.44
CA TRP A 318 -18.30 2.23 25.34
C TRP A 318 -19.25 2.05 26.52
N GLN A 319 -19.83 3.16 26.99
CA GLN A 319 -20.87 3.16 28.01
C GLN A 319 -22.15 3.71 27.39
N PRO A 320 -23.19 2.88 27.17
CA PRO A 320 -24.42 3.34 26.58
C PRO A 320 -25.11 4.37 27.48
N PRO A 321 -25.48 5.56 26.96
CA PRO A 321 -25.98 6.65 27.79
C PRO A 321 -27.44 6.46 28.22
N LYS A 322 -28.21 5.67 27.47
CA LYS A 322 -29.64 5.40 27.73
C LYS A 322 -30.02 3.99 27.33
N GLU A 323 -31.13 3.52 27.90
CA GLU A 323 -31.76 2.26 27.53
C GLU A 323 -32.28 2.28 26.09
N GLY A 324 -32.51 1.08 25.56
CA GLY A 324 -33.04 0.87 24.22
C GLY A 324 -32.16 -0.05 23.38
N LEU A 325 -32.60 -0.26 22.15
CA LEU A 325 -31.82 -0.98 21.16
C LEU A 325 -30.95 0.04 20.41
N TRP A 326 -29.64 -0.18 20.39
CA TRP A 326 -28.69 0.68 19.70
C TRP A 326 -28.07 -0.06 18.53
N TRP A 327 -28.09 0.55 17.34
CA TRP A 327 -27.20 0.16 16.25
C TRP A 327 -25.81 0.69 16.53
N ILE A 328 -24.81 -0.17 16.39
CA ILE A 328 -23.39 0.17 16.47
C ILE A 328 -22.82 0.04 15.09
N ILE A 329 -22.26 1.13 14.56
CA ILE A 329 -21.75 1.22 13.21
C ILE A 329 -20.25 1.48 13.29
N ALA A 330 -19.44 0.57 12.76
CA ALA A 330 -18.01 0.76 12.60
C ALA A 330 -17.72 1.08 11.13
N SER A 331 -17.05 2.21 10.89
CA SER A 331 -16.77 2.73 9.55
C SER A 331 -15.28 2.98 9.36
N PHE A 332 -14.69 2.30 8.38
CA PHE A 332 -13.41 2.69 7.82
C PHE A 332 -13.65 3.68 6.67
N PRO A 333 -13.23 4.96 6.78
CA PRO A 333 -13.52 5.99 5.78
C PRO A 333 -12.75 5.81 4.45
N GLY A 334 -11.87 4.82 4.34
CA GLY A 334 -10.96 4.66 3.22
C GLY A 334 -9.64 5.40 3.44
N SER A 335 -8.69 5.14 2.54
CA SER A 335 -7.38 5.81 2.50
C SER A 335 -6.98 6.07 1.04
N LYS A 336 -5.73 6.49 0.79
CA LYS A 336 -5.21 6.53 -0.59
C LYS A 336 -5.15 5.12 -1.19
N GLY A 337 -4.69 4.15 -0.40
CA GLY A 337 -4.54 2.75 -0.82
C GLY A 337 -5.80 1.88 -0.75
N TYR A 338 -6.80 2.24 0.06
CA TYR A 338 -7.98 1.39 0.29
C TYR A 338 -9.33 2.09 0.12
N TRP A 339 -10.32 1.40 -0.44
CA TRP A 339 -11.71 1.85 -0.48
C TRP A 339 -12.37 1.78 0.91
N PRO A 340 -13.34 2.68 1.21
CA PRO A 340 -14.08 2.65 2.46
C PRO A 340 -14.90 1.37 2.60
N SER A 341 -15.18 1.00 3.84
CA SER A 341 -16.15 -0.04 4.18
C SER A 341 -16.74 0.22 5.56
N TYR A 342 -17.90 -0.36 5.83
CA TYR A 342 -18.52 -0.28 7.15
C TYR A 342 -19.20 -1.59 7.52
N ALA A 343 -19.46 -1.78 8.80
CA ALA A 343 -20.30 -2.84 9.31
C ALA A 343 -21.20 -2.32 10.42
N GLN A 344 -22.32 -3.00 10.63
CA GLN A 344 -23.28 -2.67 11.66
C GLN A 344 -23.60 -3.91 12.50
N THR A 345 -23.72 -3.71 13.81
CA THR A 345 -24.29 -4.67 14.76
C THR A 345 -25.29 -3.95 15.66
N SER A 346 -25.88 -4.66 16.62
CA SER A 346 -26.83 -4.07 17.58
C SER A 346 -26.56 -4.54 19.00
N ILE A 347 -26.85 -3.68 19.96
CA ILE A 347 -26.78 -3.99 21.39
C ILE A 347 -28.08 -3.56 22.08
N ALA A 348 -28.62 -4.46 22.89
CA ALA A 348 -29.79 -4.18 23.72
C ALA A 348 -29.33 -3.64 25.07
N VAL A 349 -29.78 -2.43 25.42
CA VAL A 349 -29.47 -1.77 26.68
C VAL A 349 -30.72 -1.77 27.54
N THR A 350 -30.66 -2.45 28.67
CA THR A 350 -31.76 -2.59 29.63
C THR A 350 -31.62 -1.58 30.77
N PRO A 351 -32.72 -1.23 31.46
CA PRO A 351 -32.65 -0.44 32.67
C PRO A 351 -31.63 -1.03 33.67
N PRO A 352 -31.00 -0.20 34.52
CA PRO A 352 -30.06 -0.70 35.51
C PRO A 352 -30.73 -1.74 36.41
N THR A 353 -30.10 -2.91 36.53
CA THR A 353 -30.56 -3.97 37.44
C THR A 353 -30.60 -3.41 38.87
N PRO A 354 -31.70 -3.60 39.62
CA PRO A 354 -31.75 -3.18 41.02
C PRO A 354 -30.60 -3.82 41.79
N ILE A 355 -29.84 -3.00 42.53
CA ILE A 355 -28.81 -3.50 43.44
C ILE A 355 -29.53 -4.31 44.54
N THR A 356 -29.45 -5.63 44.49
CA THR A 356 -29.74 -6.46 45.66
C THR A 356 -28.62 -6.24 46.65
N ILE A 357 -28.85 -5.37 47.64
CA ILE A 357 -27.98 -5.27 48.81
C ILE A 357 -28.01 -6.66 49.48
N PRO A 358 -26.88 -7.39 49.56
CA PRO A 358 -26.88 -8.66 50.27
C PRO A 358 -27.33 -8.39 51.71
N THR A 359 -28.40 -9.07 52.12
CA THR A 359 -28.81 -9.09 53.53
C THR A 359 -27.59 -9.50 54.37
N PRO A 360 -27.25 -8.77 55.46
CA PRO A 360 -26.17 -9.19 56.34
C PRO A 360 -26.34 -10.67 56.70
N ALA A 361 -25.27 -11.45 56.57
CA ALA A 361 -25.30 -12.87 56.89
C ALA A 361 -25.86 -13.06 58.31
N SER A 362 -26.84 -13.95 58.45
CA SER A 362 -27.39 -14.31 59.76
C SER A 362 -26.26 -14.86 60.65
N PRO A 363 -26.27 -14.61 61.98
CA PRO A 363 -25.35 -15.24 62.92
C PRO A 363 -25.27 -16.77 62.76
N GLU A 364 -26.35 -17.41 62.32
CA GLU A 364 -26.39 -18.85 62.02
C GLU A 364 -25.57 -19.24 60.79
N GLN A 365 -25.52 -18.40 59.76
CA GLN A 365 -24.71 -18.69 58.57
C GLN A 365 -23.21 -18.64 58.89
N VAL A 366 -22.81 -17.72 59.77
CA VAL A 366 -21.42 -17.61 60.24
C VAL A 366 -21.04 -18.81 61.09
N SER A 367 -21.92 -19.27 62.00
CA SER A 367 -21.64 -20.44 62.84
C SER A 367 -21.58 -21.74 62.03
N THR A 368 -22.42 -21.87 61.00
CA THR A 368 -22.44 -23.05 60.13
C THR A 368 -21.15 -23.17 59.33
N VAL A 369 -20.66 -22.06 58.77
CA VAL A 369 -19.39 -22.02 58.02
C VAL A 369 -18.21 -22.31 58.95
N GLN A 370 -18.19 -21.72 60.15
CA GLN A 370 -17.15 -21.97 61.14
C GLN A 370 -17.09 -23.45 61.54
N ALA A 371 -18.25 -24.08 61.80
CA ALA A 371 -18.34 -25.50 62.13
C ALA A 371 -17.86 -26.41 60.98
N THR A 372 -18.17 -26.07 59.72
CA THR A 372 -17.63 -26.81 58.56
C THR A 372 -16.11 -26.68 58.42
N VAL A 373 -15.53 -25.50 58.71
CA VAL A 373 -14.09 -25.30 58.67
C VAL A 373 -13.41 -26.10 59.78
N GLU A 374 -13.95 -26.07 61.00
CA GLU A 374 -13.45 -26.87 62.13
C GLU A 374 -13.54 -28.38 61.87
N ALA A 375 -14.61 -28.84 61.21
CA ALA A 375 -14.77 -30.25 60.84
C ALA A 375 -13.77 -30.71 59.75
N LEU A 376 -13.33 -29.81 58.86
CA LEU A 376 -12.37 -30.12 57.80
C LEU A 376 -10.91 -29.99 58.24
N GLN A 377 -10.65 -29.27 59.34
CA GLN A 377 -9.30 -29.04 59.88
C GLN A 377 -8.46 -30.31 60.15
N PRO A 378 -9.01 -31.41 60.70
CA PRO A 378 -8.23 -32.63 60.91
C PRO A 378 -7.81 -33.27 59.57
N MET A 379 -8.69 -33.18 58.56
CA MET A 379 -8.45 -33.74 57.23
C MET A 379 -7.39 -32.94 56.47
N ILE A 380 -7.42 -31.61 56.57
CA ILE A 380 -6.39 -30.70 56.03
C ILE A 380 -5.04 -30.96 56.71
N THR A 381 -5.04 -31.15 58.03
CA THR A 381 -3.82 -31.45 58.80
C THR A 381 -3.23 -32.79 58.39
N ALA A 382 -4.06 -33.84 58.25
CA ALA A 382 -3.61 -35.16 57.81
C ALA A 382 -3.02 -35.13 56.39
N LEU A 383 -3.65 -34.40 55.46
CA LEU A 383 -3.16 -34.25 54.09
C LEU A 383 -1.80 -33.54 54.06
N THR A 384 -1.64 -32.49 54.88
CA THR A 384 -0.40 -31.72 54.97
C THR A 384 0.75 -32.57 55.50
N VAL A 385 0.50 -33.41 56.52
CA VAL A 385 1.50 -34.36 57.05
C VAL A 385 1.89 -35.39 56.01
N LEU A 386 0.92 -35.91 55.24
CA LEU A 386 1.19 -36.90 54.18
C LEU A 386 2.12 -36.32 53.10
N VAL A 387 1.86 -35.07 52.67
CA VAL A 387 2.69 -34.36 51.69
C VAL A 387 4.13 -34.18 52.20
N ILE A 388 4.30 -33.81 53.47
CA ILE A 388 5.62 -33.66 54.09
C ILE A 388 6.38 -34.99 54.11
N ILE A 389 5.71 -36.10 54.46
CA ILE A 389 6.34 -37.44 54.46
C ILE A 389 6.78 -37.82 53.04
N THR A 390 5.94 -37.62 52.03
CA THR A 390 6.32 -37.90 50.62
C THR A 390 7.51 -37.06 50.15
N LEU A 391 7.60 -35.79 50.57
CA LEU A 391 8.74 -34.94 50.24
C LEU A 391 10.03 -35.44 50.91
N ILE A 392 9.97 -35.86 52.18
CA ILE A 392 11.13 -36.40 52.90
C ILE A 392 11.61 -37.70 52.24
N VAL A 393 10.69 -38.62 51.89
CA VAL A 393 11.03 -39.87 51.19
C VAL A 393 11.63 -39.57 49.81
N GLY A 394 11.07 -38.61 49.07
CA GLY A 394 11.62 -38.18 47.78
C GLY A 394 13.04 -37.61 47.90
N ILE A 395 13.29 -36.76 48.89
CA ILE A 395 14.62 -36.19 49.17
C ILE A 395 15.61 -37.29 49.56
N TYR A 396 15.21 -38.23 50.42
CA TYR A 396 16.05 -39.36 50.82
C TYR A 396 16.39 -40.28 49.63
N SER A 397 15.40 -40.60 48.79
CA SER A 397 15.60 -41.42 47.60
C SER A 397 16.54 -40.75 46.59
N ILE A 398 16.46 -39.43 46.42
CA ILE A 398 17.39 -38.66 45.58
C ILE A 398 18.81 -38.63 46.18
N TYR A 399 18.92 -38.53 47.51
CA TYR A 399 20.21 -38.54 48.21
C TYR A 399 20.91 -39.91 48.08
N ASP A 400 20.17 -41.01 48.27
CA ASP A 400 20.70 -42.38 48.17
C ASP A 400 21.12 -42.72 46.74
N HIS A 401 20.33 -42.30 45.73
CA HIS A 401 20.67 -42.50 44.33
C HIS A 401 21.93 -41.74 43.88
N ARG A 402 22.24 -40.59 44.51
CA ARG A 402 23.48 -39.83 44.29
C ARG A 402 24.70 -40.48 44.96
N LYS A 403 24.50 -41.26 46.02
CA LYS A 403 25.56 -41.98 46.73
C LYS A 403 26.03 -43.21 45.95
N LEU A 404 25.10 -43.92 45.30
CA LEU A 404 25.37 -45.10 44.45
C LEU A 404 26.08 -44.79 43.13
N ARG A 405 26.12 -43.52 42.67
CA ARG A 405 26.87 -43.11 41.47
C ARG A 405 28.33 -42.71 41.74
N LYS A 406 28.78 -42.74 43.01
CA LYS A 406 30.15 -42.37 43.43
C LYS A 406 31.02 -43.56 43.84
N THR A 407 30.54 -44.78 43.63
CA THR A 407 31.28 -46.05 43.69
C THR A 407 31.15 -46.71 42.33
#